data_AF-A0AAV8ZJY1-F1
#
_entry.id   AF-A0AAV8ZJY1-F1
#
_cell.length_a   1.000
_cell.length_b   1.000
_cell.length_c   1.000
_cell.angle_alpha   90.00
_cell.angle_beta   90.00
_cell.angle_gamma   90.00
#
_symmetry.space_group_name_H-M   'P 1'
#
loop_
_entity.id
_entity.type
_entity.pdbx_description
1 polymer ?
#
loop_
_entity_poly.entity_id
_entity_poly.type
_entity_poly.pdbx_seq_one_letter_code
_entity_poly.pdbx_strand_id
1 'polypeptide(L)'
;MSLHRKSLLLYLHNGSDPFSTIFCENLKKPEIIEILNRNFFLLGWDVEETKYQSALVQALNNCSTLSNLVNMINSKVSAALCILPIEGAVTLFSCLRGNVSYKDFHMTLTNAERFLITEREEEKLLEDLKRKTANKNDMGSENYQKLMADMLGDRDYDSFEFNQHEHLKNKIAFALLGPPQKRRWWL
;
A
#
# COMPACT_ATOMS: atom_id res chain seq x y z
N MET A 1 14.13 -5.85 -10.22
CA MET A 1 13.51 -7.12 -10.65
C MET A 1 12.16 -7.25 -9.96
N SER A 2 11.06 -6.92 -10.62
CA SER A 2 9.72 -7.15 -10.04
C SER A 2 9.36 -8.62 -10.22
N LEU A 3 9.65 -9.47 -9.22
CA LEU A 3 9.03 -10.79 -9.16
C LEU A 3 7.51 -10.60 -9.26
N HIS A 4 6.86 -11.30 -10.19
CA HIS A 4 5.40 -11.32 -10.25
C HIS A 4 4.86 -11.88 -8.94
N ARG A 5 4.30 -11.01 -8.09
CA ARG A 5 3.76 -11.32 -6.76
C ARG A 5 2.56 -12.25 -6.89
N LYS A 6 2.71 -13.55 -6.62
CA LYS A 6 1.61 -14.53 -6.66
C LYS A 6 1.00 -14.76 -5.28
N SER A 7 -0.27 -15.14 -5.26
CA SER A 7 -0.97 -15.65 -4.07
C SER A 7 -0.51 -17.05 -3.72
N LEU A 8 -0.68 -17.48 -2.47
CA LEU A 8 -0.53 -18.87 -2.07
C LEU A 8 -1.91 -19.49 -1.87
N LEU A 9 -2.18 -20.60 -2.54
CA LEU A 9 -3.31 -21.49 -2.23
C LEU A 9 -2.75 -22.68 -1.45
N LEU A 10 -2.88 -22.64 -0.13
CA LEU A 10 -2.47 -23.73 0.76
C LEU A 10 -3.65 -24.70 0.93
N TYR A 11 -3.51 -25.90 0.42
CA TYR A 11 -4.50 -26.96 0.55
C TYR A 11 -4.08 -27.94 1.66
N LEU A 12 -4.89 -28.02 2.72
CA LEU A 12 -4.79 -29.01 3.78
C LEU A 12 -5.59 -30.23 3.37
N HIS A 13 -4.91 -31.33 3.08
CA HIS A 13 -5.51 -32.58 2.62
C HIS A 13 -5.80 -33.52 3.78
N ASN A 14 -7.03 -34.00 3.84
CA ASN A 14 -7.43 -35.13 4.68
C ASN A 14 -8.28 -36.07 3.82
N GLY A 15 -7.81 -37.30 3.59
CA GLY A 15 -8.46 -38.29 2.74
C GLY A 15 -9.83 -38.74 3.24
N SER A 16 -10.14 -38.57 4.52
CA SER A 16 -11.45 -38.91 5.09
C SER A 16 -12.51 -37.82 4.90
N ASP A 17 -12.12 -36.60 4.52
CA ASP A 17 -13.03 -35.46 4.37
C ASP A 17 -13.63 -35.37 2.95
N PRO A 18 -14.97 -35.30 2.77
CA PRO A 18 -15.59 -35.10 1.47
C PRO A 18 -15.11 -33.85 0.72
N PHE A 19 -14.68 -32.81 1.44
CA PHE A 19 -14.12 -31.60 0.83
C PHE A 19 -12.91 -31.91 -0.06
N SER A 20 -12.11 -32.93 0.28
CA SER A 20 -10.93 -33.31 -0.50
C SER A 20 -11.29 -33.76 -1.92
N THR A 21 -12.38 -34.50 -2.07
CA THR A 21 -12.89 -34.92 -3.39
C THR A 21 -13.40 -33.73 -4.17
N ILE A 22 -14.20 -32.87 -3.53
CA ILE A 22 -14.75 -31.64 -4.12
C ILE A 22 -13.62 -30.72 -4.61
N PHE A 23 -12.58 -30.54 -3.80
CA PHE A 23 -11.41 -29.73 -4.15
C PHE A 23 -10.70 -30.28 -5.38
N CYS A 24 -10.40 -31.58 -5.40
CA CYS A 24 -9.77 -32.26 -6.54
C CYS A 24 -10.62 -32.20 -7.82
N GLU A 25 -11.94 -32.29 -7.72
CA GLU A 25 -12.85 -32.14 -8.88
C GLU A 25 -12.84 -30.73 -9.46
N ASN A 26 -12.81 -29.71 -8.60
CA ASN A 26 -12.69 -28.32 -9.02
C ASN A 26 -11.33 -28.03 -9.70
N LEU A 27 -10.24 -28.62 -9.20
CA LEU A 27 -8.92 -28.48 -9.80
C LEU A 27 -8.80 -29.06 -11.21
N LYS A 28 -9.68 -29.97 -11.63
CA LYS A 28 -9.70 -30.53 -12.99
C LYS A 28 -10.33 -29.58 -14.02
N LYS A 29 -10.99 -28.52 -13.58
CA LYS A 29 -11.68 -27.57 -14.47
C LYS A 29 -10.65 -26.64 -15.14
N PRO A 30 -10.69 -26.49 -16.48
CA PRO A 30 -9.67 -25.73 -17.21
C PRO A 30 -9.61 -24.26 -16.78
N GLU A 31 -10.75 -23.65 -16.47
CA GLU A 31 -10.84 -22.26 -16.02
C GLU A 31 -10.10 -22.04 -14.69
N ILE A 32 -10.20 -23.02 -13.78
CA ILE A 32 -9.50 -23.00 -12.49
C ILE A 32 -7.99 -23.16 -12.69
N ILE A 33 -7.59 -24.11 -13.54
CA ILE A 33 -6.17 -24.35 -13.85
C ILE A 33 -5.53 -23.09 -14.43
N GLU A 34 -6.23 -22.39 -15.31
CA GLU A 34 -5.73 -21.14 -15.91
C GLU A 34 -5.49 -20.06 -14.84
N ILE A 35 -6.47 -19.82 -13.97
CA ILE A 35 -6.36 -18.81 -12.89
C ILE A 35 -5.21 -19.18 -11.94
N LEU A 36 -5.09 -20.45 -11.56
CA LEU A 36 -4.04 -20.92 -10.65
C LEU A 36 -2.64 -20.75 -11.25
N ASN A 37 -2.44 -21.18 -12.49
CA ASN A 37 -1.13 -21.06 -13.16
C ASN A 37 -0.69 -19.60 -13.30
N ARG A 38 -1.63 -18.70 -13.58
CA ARG A 38 -1.36 -17.26 -13.74
C ARG A 38 -1.01 -16.59 -12.42
N ASN A 39 -1.78 -16.82 -11.35
CA ASN A 39 -1.74 -15.96 -10.16
C ASN A 39 -1.39 -16.65 -8.84
N PHE A 40 -1.36 -17.98 -8.79
CA PHE A 40 -1.20 -18.72 -7.54
C PHE A 40 0.04 -19.62 -7.54
N PHE A 41 0.54 -19.84 -6.33
CA PHE A 41 1.31 -21.03 -5.97
C PHE A 41 0.37 -21.99 -5.24
N LEU A 42 0.25 -23.21 -5.74
CA LEU A 42 -0.52 -24.25 -5.07
C LEU A 42 0.43 -25.06 -4.18
N LEU A 43 0.16 -25.13 -2.88
CA LEU A 43 0.89 -25.97 -1.93
C LEU A 43 -0.09 -26.95 -1.29
N GLY A 44 0.08 -28.23 -1.61
CA GLY A 44 -0.64 -29.31 -0.92
C GLY A 44 0.10 -29.73 0.34
N TRP A 45 -0.64 -29.90 1.42
CA TRP A 45 -0.12 -30.36 2.70
C TRP A 45 -1.03 -31.44 3.27
N ASP A 46 -0.50 -32.64 3.44
CA ASP A 46 -1.21 -33.73 4.09
C ASP A 46 -1.24 -33.50 5.61
N VAL A 47 -2.44 -33.35 6.19
CA VAL A 47 -2.61 -33.17 7.65
C VAL A 47 -2.70 -34.49 8.41
N GLU A 48 -2.76 -35.63 7.71
CA GLU A 48 -2.73 -36.96 8.31
C GLU A 48 -1.28 -37.38 8.60
N GLU A 49 -0.33 -36.94 7.78
CA GLU A 49 1.12 -37.17 7.95
C GLU A 49 1.75 -36.17 8.95
N THR A 50 2.15 -36.68 10.12
CA THR A 50 2.65 -35.85 11.22
C THR A 50 4.14 -35.53 11.12
N LYS A 51 4.91 -36.24 10.27
CA LYS A 51 6.38 -36.15 10.20
C LYS A 51 6.90 -34.72 10.01
N TYR A 52 6.22 -33.89 9.23
CA TYR A 52 6.63 -32.51 8.94
C TYR A 52 5.70 -31.45 9.53
N GLN A 53 4.68 -31.86 10.27
CA GLN A 53 3.64 -30.97 10.78
C GLN A 53 4.20 -29.88 11.69
N SER A 54 5.22 -30.20 12.49
CA SER A 54 5.90 -29.24 13.37
C SER A 54 6.52 -28.07 12.62
N ALA A 55 7.11 -28.32 11.44
CA ALA A 55 7.73 -27.27 10.63
C ALA A 55 6.68 -26.30 10.06
N LEU A 56 5.55 -26.83 9.57
CA LEU A 56 4.45 -25.97 9.10
C LEU A 56 3.83 -25.17 10.24
N VAL A 57 3.59 -25.80 11.39
CA VAL A 57 3.04 -25.13 12.58
C VAL A 57 3.96 -24.01 13.06
N GLN A 58 5.28 -24.25 13.09
CA GLN A 58 6.27 -23.21 13.42
C GLN A 58 6.24 -22.06 12.39
N ALA A 59 6.21 -22.37 11.10
CA ALA A 59 6.14 -21.35 10.05
C ALA A 59 4.89 -20.46 10.18
N LEU A 60 3.73 -21.06 10.49
CA LEU A 60 2.48 -20.33 10.69
C LEU A 60 2.48 -19.53 11.99
N ASN A 61 3.05 -20.05 13.09
CA ASN A 61 3.17 -19.31 14.35
C ASN A 61 4.11 -18.10 14.24
N ASN A 62 5.12 -18.16 13.39
CA ASN A 62 6.00 -17.02 13.11
C ASN A 62 5.27 -15.89 12.37
N CYS A 63 4.08 -16.14 11.82
CA CYS A 63 3.26 -15.16 11.13
C CYS A 63 1.96 -14.92 11.95
N SER A 64 1.91 -13.84 12.71
CA SER A 64 0.81 -13.56 13.66
C SER A 64 -0.58 -13.52 13.01
N THR A 65 -0.68 -13.14 11.75
CA THR A 65 -1.92 -13.13 10.96
C THR A 65 -2.43 -14.52 10.59
N LEU A 66 -1.57 -15.53 10.64
CA LEU A 66 -1.83 -16.91 10.22
C LEU A 66 -1.85 -17.90 11.39
N SER A 67 -1.52 -17.48 12.62
CA SER A 67 -1.43 -18.35 13.80
C SER A 67 -2.73 -19.14 14.06
N ASN A 68 -3.89 -18.55 13.73
CA ASN A 68 -5.20 -19.20 13.89
C ASN A 68 -5.35 -20.47 13.02
N LEU A 69 -4.57 -20.61 11.95
CA LEU A 69 -4.58 -21.78 11.07
C LEU A 69 -3.96 -23.02 11.71
N VAL A 70 -3.12 -22.85 12.74
CA VAL A 70 -2.50 -23.96 13.48
C VAL A 70 -3.55 -24.89 14.08
N ASN A 71 -4.66 -24.33 14.57
CA ASN A 71 -5.75 -25.13 15.10
C ASN A 71 -6.37 -26.05 14.04
N MET A 72 -6.47 -25.60 12.78
CA MET A 72 -7.01 -26.42 11.69
C MET A 72 -6.12 -27.60 11.37
N ILE A 73 -4.79 -27.40 11.38
CA ILE A 73 -3.81 -28.45 11.14
C ILE A 73 -3.84 -29.46 12.30
N ASN A 74 -3.86 -28.98 13.54
CA ASN A 74 -3.91 -29.85 14.73
C ASN A 74 -5.21 -30.67 14.80
N SER A 75 -6.33 -30.09 14.34
CA SER A 75 -7.62 -30.77 14.23
C SER A 75 -7.78 -31.59 12.95
N LYS A 76 -6.75 -31.68 12.10
CA LYS A 76 -6.76 -32.42 10.83
C LYS A 76 -7.92 -32.03 9.90
N VAL A 77 -8.25 -30.74 9.86
CA VAL A 77 -9.36 -30.23 9.03
C VAL A 77 -8.92 -30.11 7.58
N SER A 78 -9.73 -30.63 6.64
CA SER A 78 -9.51 -30.39 5.21
C SER A 78 -9.98 -28.99 4.83
N ALA A 79 -9.11 -28.21 4.18
CA ALA A 79 -9.43 -26.84 3.78
C ALA A 79 -8.50 -26.33 2.68
N ALA A 80 -9.00 -25.41 1.86
CA ALA A 80 -8.17 -24.64 0.93
C ALA A 80 -8.11 -23.18 1.38
N LEU A 81 -6.90 -22.71 1.69
CA LEU A 81 -6.62 -21.43 2.28
C LEU A 81 -5.98 -20.53 1.23
N CYS A 82 -6.68 -19.45 0.87
CA CYS A 82 -6.16 -18.42 -0.02
C CYS A 82 -5.43 -17.38 0.82
N ILE A 83 -4.12 -17.32 0.64
CA ILE A 83 -3.20 -16.47 1.40
C ILE A 83 -2.60 -15.44 0.45
N LEU A 84 -2.80 -14.16 0.75
CA LEU A 84 -2.33 -13.05 -0.07
C LEU A 84 -1.15 -12.35 0.60
N PRO A 85 -0.09 -12.04 -0.14
CA PRO A 85 0.87 -11.05 0.32
C PRO A 85 0.24 -9.66 0.15
N ILE A 86 0.11 -8.87 1.23
CA ILE A 86 -0.40 -7.49 1.24
C ILE A 86 0.62 -6.59 1.97
N GLU A 87 1.06 -5.49 1.35
CA GLU A 87 1.98 -4.49 1.97
C GLU A 87 3.20 -5.05 2.76
N GLY A 88 3.86 -6.10 2.25
CA GLY A 88 5.00 -6.73 2.94
C GLY A 88 4.63 -7.67 4.09
N ALA A 89 3.34 -7.82 4.40
CA ALA A 89 2.78 -8.86 5.26
C ALA A 89 2.10 -9.96 4.43
N VAL A 90 1.72 -11.04 5.12
CA VAL A 90 0.96 -12.16 4.55
C VAL A 90 -0.33 -12.28 5.33
N THR A 91 -1.48 -12.36 4.64
CA THR A 91 -2.80 -12.41 5.28
C THR A 91 -3.66 -13.51 4.68
N LEU A 92 -4.53 -14.10 5.50
CA LEU A 92 -5.55 -15.03 5.02
C LEU A 92 -6.68 -14.22 4.36
N PHE A 93 -6.86 -14.42 3.06
CA PHE A 93 -7.92 -13.77 2.30
C PHE A 93 -9.22 -14.57 2.32
N SER A 94 -9.14 -15.89 2.18
CA SER A 94 -10.31 -16.77 2.21
C SER A 94 -9.96 -18.17 2.68
N CYS A 95 -10.93 -18.85 3.30
CA CYS A 95 -10.83 -20.23 3.75
C CYS A 95 -12.02 -21.02 3.22
N LEU A 96 -11.76 -21.93 2.29
CA LEU A 96 -12.76 -22.83 1.70
C LEU A 96 -12.73 -24.16 2.44
N ARG A 97 -13.89 -24.62 2.91
CA ARG A 97 -14.04 -25.90 3.65
C ARG A 97 -15.47 -26.43 3.54
N GLY A 98 -15.65 -27.73 3.75
CA GLY A 98 -16.97 -28.36 3.76
C GLY A 98 -17.57 -28.47 2.36
N ASN A 99 -18.88 -28.20 2.21
CA ASN A 99 -19.54 -28.31 0.92
C ASN A 99 -19.40 -27.00 0.11
N VAL A 100 -18.35 -26.90 -0.70
CA VAL A 100 -18.06 -25.73 -1.54
C VAL A 100 -18.47 -26.00 -2.98
N SER A 101 -19.30 -25.14 -3.56
CA SER A 101 -19.68 -25.28 -4.97
C SER A 101 -18.56 -24.81 -5.90
N TYR A 102 -18.56 -25.29 -7.15
CA TYR A 102 -17.66 -24.80 -8.20
C TYR A 102 -17.72 -23.27 -8.34
N LYS A 103 -18.92 -22.70 -8.28
CA LYS A 103 -19.11 -21.25 -8.42
C LYS A 103 -18.42 -20.48 -7.29
N ASP A 104 -18.53 -20.97 -6.06
CA ASP A 104 -17.90 -20.33 -4.89
C ASP A 104 -16.38 -20.44 -4.95
N PHE A 105 -15.88 -21.61 -5.36
CA PHE A 105 -14.46 -21.84 -5.57
C PHE A 105 -13.89 -20.91 -6.63
N HIS A 106 -14.50 -20.87 -7.82
CA HIS A 106 -14.10 -20.01 -8.93
C HIS A 106 -14.16 -18.52 -8.56
N MET A 107 -15.25 -18.09 -7.91
CA MET A 107 -15.43 -16.71 -7.48
C MET A 107 -14.39 -16.29 -6.44
N THR A 108 -14.03 -17.18 -5.52
CA THR A 108 -12.98 -16.92 -4.53
C THR A 108 -11.62 -16.67 -5.19
N LEU A 109 -11.24 -17.51 -6.15
CA LEU A 109 -9.98 -17.34 -6.89
C LEU A 109 -9.98 -16.08 -7.75
N THR A 110 -11.10 -15.80 -8.43
CA THR A 110 -11.27 -14.59 -9.24
C THR A 110 -11.17 -13.32 -8.40
N ASN A 111 -11.79 -13.31 -7.22
CA ASN A 111 -11.75 -12.16 -6.31
C ASN A 111 -10.34 -11.93 -5.76
N ALA A 112 -9.63 -13.00 -5.42
CA ALA A 112 -8.23 -12.91 -4.99
C ALA A 112 -7.31 -12.40 -6.12
N GLU A 113 -7.52 -12.83 -7.37
CA GLU A 113 -6.82 -12.27 -8.54
C GLU A 113 -7.09 -10.77 -8.70
N ARG A 114 -8.36 -10.36 -8.68
CA ARG A 114 -8.73 -8.94 -8.81
C ARG A 114 -8.11 -8.10 -7.71
N PHE A 115 -8.16 -8.58 -6.47
CA PHE A 115 -7.56 -7.90 -5.34
C PHE A 115 -6.05 -7.67 -5.55
N LEU A 116 -5.32 -8.70 -6.00
CA LEU A 116 -3.90 -8.55 -6.32
C LEU A 116 -3.61 -7.57 -7.46
N ILE A 117 -4.50 -7.48 -8.46
CA ILE A 117 -4.35 -6.52 -9.56
C ILE A 117 -4.51 -5.10 -9.02
N THR A 118 -5.57 -4.84 -8.24
CA THR A 118 -5.83 -3.53 -7.63
C THR A 118 -4.68 -3.10 -6.72
N GLU A 119 -4.22 -3.96 -5.82
CA GLU A 119 -3.06 -3.68 -4.95
C GLU A 119 -1.81 -3.27 -5.74
N ARG A 120 -1.52 -3.95 -6.85
CA ARG A 120 -0.37 -3.61 -7.70
C ARG A 120 -0.53 -2.27 -8.40
N GLU A 121 -1.74 -1.92 -8.81
CA GLU A 121 -2.04 -0.63 -9.43
C GLU A 121 -1.89 0.51 -8.42
N GLU A 122 -2.37 0.32 -7.19
CA GLU A 122 -2.21 1.27 -6.09
C GLU A 122 -0.74 1.45 -5.69
N GLU A 123 0.02 0.35 -5.58
CA GLU A 123 1.46 0.39 -5.29
C GLU A 123 2.23 1.17 -6.37
N LYS A 124 1.93 0.94 -7.65
CA LYS A 124 2.53 1.70 -8.76
C LYS A 124 2.16 3.18 -8.71
N LEU A 125 0.89 3.50 -8.43
CA LEU A 125 0.44 4.88 -8.31
C LEU A 125 1.18 5.62 -7.18
N LEU A 126 1.35 4.96 -6.03
CA LEU A 126 2.10 5.47 -4.90
C LEU A 126 3.58 5.67 -5.23
N GLU A 127 4.23 4.73 -5.92
CA GLU A 127 5.61 4.88 -6.37
C GLU A 127 5.78 6.06 -7.34
N ASP A 128 4.87 6.22 -8.29
CA ASP A 128 4.90 7.33 -9.25
C ASP A 128 4.69 8.69 -8.58
N LEU A 129 3.79 8.76 -7.58
CA LEU A 129 3.61 9.96 -6.76
C LEU A 129 4.86 10.30 -5.96
N LYS A 130 5.52 9.29 -5.35
CA LYS A 130 6.79 9.47 -4.63
C LYS A 130 7.90 9.97 -5.56
N ARG A 131 8.01 9.44 -6.78
CA ARG A 131 8.99 9.92 -7.77
C ARG A 131 8.72 11.36 -8.19
N LYS A 132 7.46 11.72 -8.44
CA LYS A 132 7.07 13.09 -8.80
C LYS A 132 7.33 14.08 -7.66
N THR A 133 7.07 13.70 -6.41
CA THR A 133 7.34 14.55 -5.24
C THR A 133 8.83 14.62 -4.93
N ALA A 134 9.59 13.53 -5.05
CA ALA A 134 11.05 13.55 -4.95
C ALA A 134 11.67 14.49 -6.00
N ASN A 135 11.23 14.43 -7.26
CA ASN A 135 11.69 15.34 -8.31
C ASN A 135 11.30 16.81 -8.07
N LYS A 136 10.19 17.08 -7.38
CA LYS A 136 9.81 18.46 -6.98
C LYS A 136 10.63 18.97 -5.79
N ASN A 137 10.95 18.08 -4.84
CA ASN A 137 11.79 18.40 -3.69
C ASN A 137 13.28 18.45 -4.05
N ASP A 138 13.66 17.86 -5.17
CA ASP A 138 14.95 18.05 -5.85
C ASP A 138 14.94 19.31 -6.76
N MET A 139 14.15 20.32 -6.39
CA MET A 139 14.49 21.69 -6.76
C MET A 139 15.77 22.03 -5.99
N GLY A 140 16.92 21.83 -6.64
CA GLY A 140 18.20 22.31 -6.14
C GLY A 140 18.10 23.79 -5.74
N SER A 141 18.93 24.19 -4.77
CA SER A 141 18.90 25.55 -4.18
C SER A 141 18.84 26.66 -5.24
N GLU A 142 19.48 26.48 -6.39
CA GLU A 142 19.46 27.41 -7.52
C GLU A 142 18.08 27.58 -8.16
N ASN A 143 17.34 26.49 -8.39
CA ASN A 143 15.98 26.56 -8.93
C ASN A 143 15.00 27.16 -7.91
N TYR A 144 15.21 26.89 -6.62
CA TYR A 144 14.42 27.50 -5.55
C TYR A 144 14.72 29.01 -5.42
N GLN A 145 15.98 29.41 -5.50
CA GLN A 145 16.40 30.82 -5.51
C GLN A 145 15.87 31.56 -6.74
N LYS A 146 15.89 30.93 -7.92
CA LYS A 146 15.35 31.52 -9.15
C LYS A 146 13.84 31.68 -9.10
N LEU A 147 13.11 30.70 -8.55
CA LEU A 147 11.67 30.78 -8.31
C LEU A 147 11.34 31.90 -7.30
N MET A 148 12.11 32.03 -6.22
CA MET A 148 11.94 33.11 -5.24
C MET A 148 12.28 34.48 -5.84
N ALA A 149 13.30 34.56 -6.70
CA ALA A 149 13.66 35.79 -7.41
C ALA A 149 12.59 36.23 -8.42
N ASP A 150 11.97 35.30 -9.15
CA ASP A 150 10.80 35.60 -10.02
C ASP A 150 9.60 36.07 -9.18
N MET A 151 9.31 35.39 -8.07
CA MET A 151 8.18 35.77 -7.20
C MET A 151 8.37 37.10 -6.46
N LEU A 152 9.62 37.48 -6.16
CA LEU A 152 9.98 38.75 -5.52
C LEU A 152 10.20 39.88 -6.55
N GLY A 153 10.66 39.54 -7.76
CA GLY A 153 10.95 40.48 -8.84
C GLY A 153 9.71 41.14 -9.43
N ASP A 154 8.59 40.41 -9.47
CA ASP A 154 7.35 40.87 -10.10
C ASP A 154 6.38 41.60 -9.15
N ARG A 155 6.72 41.83 -7.88
CA ARG A 155 5.75 42.38 -6.90
C ARG A 155 6.05 43.73 -6.26
N ASP A 156 7.29 44.21 -6.26
CA ASP A 156 7.64 45.41 -5.45
C ASP A 156 8.12 46.63 -6.24
N TYR A 157 8.26 46.56 -7.58
CA TYR A 157 8.83 47.67 -8.37
C TYR A 157 7.94 48.30 -9.45
N ASP A 158 6.69 47.82 -9.62
CA ASP A 158 5.79 48.36 -10.66
C ASP A 158 4.62 49.20 -10.14
N SER A 159 4.58 49.52 -8.84
CA SER A 159 3.51 50.37 -8.28
C SER A 159 4.03 51.49 -7.37
N PHE A 160 5.06 52.22 -7.82
CA PHE A 160 5.30 53.56 -7.29
C PHE A 160 5.09 54.59 -8.39
N GLU A 161 3.84 55.05 -8.51
CA GLU A 161 3.56 56.33 -9.14
C GLU A 161 4.43 57.41 -8.48
N PHE A 162 5.01 58.25 -9.33
CA PHE A 162 6.07 59.25 -9.10
C PHE A 162 5.85 60.24 -7.92
N ASN A 163 4.73 60.17 -7.19
CA ASN A 163 4.30 61.16 -6.19
C ASN A 163 4.36 60.70 -4.72
N GLN A 164 4.92 59.53 -4.38
CA GLN A 164 4.97 59.06 -2.97
C GLN A 164 6.34 59.16 -2.27
N HIS A 165 7.28 59.92 -2.85
CA HIS A 165 8.64 60.03 -2.31
C HIS A 165 8.71 60.68 -0.91
N GLU A 166 7.81 61.62 -0.62
CA GLU A 166 7.61 62.23 0.71
C GLU A 166 7.16 61.22 1.76
N HIS A 167 6.27 60.30 1.39
CA HIS A 167 5.70 59.34 2.33
C HIS A 167 6.72 58.27 2.73
N LEU A 168 7.57 57.87 1.79
CA LEU A 168 8.72 56.99 2.04
C LEU A 168 9.76 57.65 2.96
N LYS A 169 10.10 58.92 2.73
CA LYS A 169 11.02 59.67 3.60
C LYS A 169 10.51 59.74 5.05
N ASN A 170 9.21 59.96 5.24
CA ASN A 170 8.61 60.01 6.58
C ASN A 170 8.64 58.64 7.29
N LYS A 171 8.43 57.53 6.58
CA LYS A 171 8.54 56.18 7.17
C LYS A 171 9.99 55.83 7.54
N ILE A 172 10.95 56.19 6.69
CA ILE A 172 12.38 55.98 6.98
C ILE A 172 12.82 56.85 8.16
N ALA A 173 12.39 58.12 8.21
CA ALA A 173 12.68 59.01 9.34
C ALA A 173 12.06 58.50 10.65
N PHE A 174 10.83 57.98 10.63
CA PHE A 174 10.19 57.37 11.81
C PHE A 174 10.95 56.13 12.30
N ALA A 175 11.43 55.29 11.38
CA ALA A 175 12.20 54.09 11.73
C ALA A 175 13.57 54.42 12.33
N LEU A 176 14.21 55.49 11.87
CA LEU A 176 15.54 55.91 12.34
C LEU A 176 15.49 56.77 13.61
N LEU A 177 14.48 57.63 13.77
CA LEU A 177 14.44 58.66 14.81
C LEU A 177 13.31 58.45 15.83
N GLY A 178 12.45 57.45 15.62
CA GLY A 178 11.28 57.19 16.46
C GLY A 178 10.13 58.20 16.22
N PRO A 179 9.05 58.12 17.02
CA PRO A 179 7.89 58.99 16.86
C PRO A 179 8.28 60.47 17.06
N PRO A 180 7.71 61.40 16.27
CA PRO A 180 8.05 62.82 16.35
C PRO A 180 7.79 63.34 17.77
N GLN A 181 8.83 63.87 18.41
CA GLN A 181 8.68 64.50 19.72
C GLN A 181 7.79 65.74 19.57
N LYS A 182 6.64 65.75 20.24
CA LYS A 182 5.77 66.93 20.30
C LYS A 182 6.59 68.11 20.81
N ARG A 183 6.79 69.14 19.99
CA ARG A 183 7.28 70.44 20.47
C ARG A 183 6.31 70.94 21.54
N ARG A 184 6.76 70.92 22.78
CA ARG A 184 6.14 71.66 23.89
C ARG A 184 6.32 73.14 23.58
N TRP A 185 5.26 73.78 23.11
CA TRP A 185 5.17 75.24 23.14
C TRP A 185 4.91 75.63 24.59
N TRP A 186 5.90 76.25 25.23
CA TRP A 186 5.68 77.06 26.42
C TRP A 186 5.90 78.51 26.01
N LEU A 187 4.85 79.32 26.25
CA LEU A 187 4.72 80.77 26.09
C LEU A 187 4.65 81.29 24.65
#